data_AF-A0A6H9V2A1-F1
#
_entry.id   AF-A0A6H9V2A1-F1
#
_cell.length_a   1.000
_cell.length_b   1.000
_cell.length_c   1.000
_cell.angle_alpha   90.00
_cell.angle_beta   90.00
_cell.angle_gamma   90.00
#
_symmetry.space_group_name_H-M   'P 1'
#
loop_
_entity.id
_entity.type
_entity.pdbx_description
1 polymer ?
#
loop_
_entity_poly.entity_id
_entity_poly.type
_entity_poly.pdbx_seq_one_letter_code
_entity_poly.pdbx_strand_id
1 'polypeptide(L)'
;MDQGQRVTGYIENRDLGRVDFTGTVTDIYRSGRDTVVSVTCDDGQERTAREENVTAEVLANEKNVTSILGGKVHLANSQSPVPFPLCGSGSRNTATKYRAITGPLTCRECGGIQQRRAARLAREAK
;
A
#
# COMPACT_ATOMS: atom_id res chain seq x y z
N MET A 1 4.01 -8.06 -8.00
CA MET A 1 4.47 -7.42 -6.74
C MET A 1 5.89 -6.90 -6.95
N ASP A 2 6.38 -6.05 -6.04
CA ASP A 2 7.73 -5.50 -6.09
C ASP A 2 8.53 -5.86 -4.81
N GLN A 3 9.86 -6.03 -4.93
CA GLN A 3 10.73 -6.17 -3.75
C GLN A 3 10.62 -4.91 -2.86
N GLY A 4 10.60 -5.11 -1.54
CA GLY A 4 10.40 -4.04 -0.56
C GLY A 4 8.93 -3.63 -0.35
N GLN A 5 7.99 -4.24 -1.07
CA GLN A 5 6.56 -3.98 -0.90
C GLN A 5 6.04 -4.64 0.38
N ARG A 6 5.19 -3.91 1.13
CA ARG A 6 4.49 -4.50 2.28
C ARG A 6 3.31 -5.34 1.78
N VAL A 7 3.12 -6.51 2.37
CA VAL A 7 2.15 -7.52 1.93
C VAL A 7 1.48 -8.20 3.11
N THR A 8 0.25 -8.64 2.90
CA THR A 8 -0.44 -9.63 3.73
C THR A 8 -0.65 -10.88 2.89
N GLY A 9 -0.50 -12.07 3.47
CA GLY A 9 -0.75 -13.30 2.73
C GLY A 9 -1.08 -14.46 3.65
N TYR A 10 -1.18 -15.65 3.07
CA TYR A 10 -1.31 -16.87 3.85
C TYR A 10 -0.52 -18.03 3.25
N ILE A 11 -0.11 -18.96 4.12
CA ILE A 11 0.44 -20.26 3.75
C ILE A 11 -0.50 -21.35 4.24
N GLU A 12 -0.70 -22.39 3.43
CA GLU A 12 -1.44 -23.58 3.84
C GLU A 12 -0.46 -24.67 4.24
N ASN A 13 -0.55 -25.10 5.50
CA ASN A 13 0.22 -26.20 6.04
C ASN A 13 -0.74 -27.34 6.40
N ARG A 14 -0.38 -28.58 6.07
CA ARG A 14 -1.23 -29.75 6.31
C ARG A 14 -1.48 -30.00 7.80
N ASP A 15 -0.51 -29.67 8.65
CA ASP A 15 -0.53 -29.94 10.09
C ASP A 15 -1.05 -28.75 10.91
N LEU A 16 -0.84 -27.53 10.41
CA LEU A 16 -1.22 -26.28 11.10
C LEU A 16 -2.45 -25.58 10.48
N GLY A 17 -2.94 -26.06 9.34
CA GLY A 17 -3.97 -25.37 8.57
C GLY A 17 -3.44 -24.10 7.89
N ARG A 18 -4.35 -23.15 7.64
CA ARG A 18 -4.01 -21.85 7.06
C ARG A 18 -3.35 -20.96 8.12
N VAL A 19 -2.20 -20.39 7.78
CA VAL A 19 -1.48 -19.41 8.60
C VAL A 19 -1.37 -18.11 7.83
N ASP A 20 -2.08 -17.08 8.29
CA ASP A 20 -1.98 -15.73 7.75
C ASP A 20 -0.69 -15.03 8.25
N PHE A 21 -0.13 -14.16 7.42
CA PHE A 21 1.07 -13.39 7.74
C PHE A 21 0.99 -11.96 7.18
N THR A 22 1.80 -11.08 7.76
CA THR A 22 2.04 -9.70 7.29
C THR A 22 3.53 -9.44 7.32
N GLY A 23 4.05 -8.78 6.28
CA GLY A 23 5.49 -8.54 6.18
C GLY A 23 5.90 -7.75 4.95
N THR A 24 7.19 -7.77 4.66
CA THR A 24 7.79 -7.09 3.50
C THR A 24 8.36 -8.11 2.53
N VAL A 25 8.06 -7.95 1.25
CA VAL A 25 8.62 -8.79 0.18
C VAL A 25 10.13 -8.61 0.13
N THR A 26 10.87 -9.69 0.34
CA THR A 26 12.32 -9.71 0.20
C THR A 26 12.76 -10.20 -1.16
N ASP A 27 12.03 -11.16 -1.73
CA ASP A 27 12.36 -11.71 -3.05
C ASP A 27 11.14 -12.25 -3.80
N ILE A 28 11.26 -12.32 -5.13
CA ILE A 28 10.24 -12.86 -6.02
C ILE A 28 10.94 -13.73 -7.07
N TYR A 29 10.61 -15.02 -7.10
CA TYR A 29 11.26 -15.97 -8.00
C TYR A 29 10.27 -17.02 -8.53
N ARG A 30 10.65 -17.69 -9.62
CA ARG A 30 9.86 -18.80 -10.16
C ARG A 30 10.28 -20.12 -9.54
N SER A 31 9.29 -20.90 -9.13
CA SER A 31 9.45 -22.30 -8.72
C SER A 31 8.57 -23.17 -9.60
N GLY A 32 9.19 -23.79 -10.62
CA GLY A 32 8.44 -24.54 -11.64
C GLY A 32 7.52 -23.64 -12.45
N ARG A 33 6.21 -23.87 -12.38
CA ARG A 33 5.17 -23.05 -13.05
C ARG A 33 4.65 -21.90 -12.20
N ASP A 34 4.97 -21.90 -10.91
CA ASP A 34 4.43 -20.94 -9.95
C ASP A 34 5.41 -19.78 -9.72
N THR A 35 4.86 -18.58 -9.51
CA THR A 35 5.60 -17.45 -8.94
C THR A 35 5.52 -17.53 -7.41
N VAL A 36 6.66 -17.47 -6.74
CA VAL A 36 6.78 -17.52 -5.28
C VAL A 36 7.34 -16.18 -4.79
N VAL A 37 6.80 -15.72 -3.66
CA VAL A 37 7.16 -14.48 -3.00
C VAL A 37 7.73 -14.83 -1.63
N SER A 38 8.97 -14.41 -1.37
CA SER A 38 9.59 -14.45 -0.05
C SER A 38 9.24 -13.18 0.70
N VAL A 39 8.84 -13.34 1.96
CA VAL A 39 8.36 -12.27 2.83
C VAL A 39 9.03 -12.39 4.19
N THR A 40 9.75 -11.36 4.60
CA THR A 40 10.11 -11.20 6.02
C THR A 40 8.88 -10.69 6.75
N CYS A 41 8.34 -11.55 7.61
CA CYS A 41 7.13 -11.27 8.37
C CYS A 41 7.43 -10.39 9.60
N ASP A 42 6.39 -9.74 10.11
CA ASP A 42 6.50 -8.83 11.28
C ASP A 42 6.94 -9.56 12.57
N ASP A 43 6.78 -10.89 12.64
CA ASP A 43 7.28 -11.74 13.73
C ASP A 43 8.77 -12.13 13.56
N GLY A 44 9.46 -11.56 12.58
CA GLY A 44 10.87 -11.79 12.29
C GLY A 44 11.15 -13.10 11.55
N GLN A 45 10.11 -13.87 11.20
CA GLN A 45 10.26 -15.11 10.44
C GLN A 45 10.23 -14.82 8.93
N GLU A 46 11.03 -15.54 8.17
CA GLU A 46 10.90 -15.55 6.72
C GLU A 46 9.86 -16.60 6.30
N ARG A 47 8.93 -16.21 5.44
CA ARG A 47 7.91 -17.10 4.87
C ARG A 47 7.88 -16.97 3.36
N THR A 48 7.69 -18.09 2.70
CA THR A 48 7.49 -18.16 1.25
C THR A 48 6.07 -18.56 0.95
N ALA A 49 5.41 -17.81 0.07
CA ALA A 49 4.05 -18.08 -0.37
C ALA A 49 3.94 -17.91 -1.88
N ARG A 50 2.99 -18.61 -2.50
CA ARG A 50 2.66 -18.38 -3.91
C ARG A 50 2.14 -16.96 -4.09
N GLU A 51 2.49 -16.33 -5.20
CA GLU A 51 2.08 -14.95 -5.50
C GLU A 51 0.55 -14.77 -5.39
N GLU A 52 -0.23 -15.78 -5.80
CA GLU A 52 -1.70 -15.79 -5.69
C GLU A 52 -2.24 -15.73 -4.25
N ASN A 53 -1.45 -16.15 -3.26
CA ASN A 53 -1.80 -16.14 -1.84
C ASN A 53 -1.27 -14.91 -1.11
N VAL A 54 -0.58 -14.02 -1.82
CA VAL A 54 0.00 -12.79 -1.28
C VAL A 54 -0.72 -11.60 -1.88
N THR A 55 -1.30 -10.78 -1.03
CA THR A 55 -1.91 -9.51 -1.41
C THR A 55 -0.98 -8.40 -1.01
N ALA A 56 -0.65 -7.53 -1.96
CA ALA A 56 -0.05 -6.24 -1.65
C ALA A 56 -0.87 -5.58 -0.55
N GLU A 57 -0.23 -5.32 0.59
CA GLU A 57 -0.79 -4.40 1.55
C GLU A 57 -0.79 -3.10 0.76
N VAL A 58 -1.98 -2.61 0.42
CA VAL A 58 -2.13 -1.22 0.01
C VAL A 58 -1.74 -0.47 1.24
N LEU A 59 -0.43 -0.22 1.40
CA LEU A 59 0.11 0.59 2.47
C LEU A 59 -0.83 1.77 2.55
N ALA A 60 -1.52 1.90 3.66
CA ALA A 60 -2.28 3.09 4.00
C ALA A 60 -1.34 4.31 4.22
N ASN A 61 -0.19 4.30 3.54
CA ASN A 61 0.93 5.21 3.54
C ASN A 61 1.51 5.33 2.12
N GLU A 62 0.67 5.50 1.09
CA GLU A 62 0.91 6.69 0.26
C GLU A 62 0.96 7.84 1.27
N LYS A 63 2.16 8.27 1.71
CA LYS A 63 2.29 9.23 2.81
C LYS A 63 1.30 10.35 2.55
N ASN A 64 0.33 10.53 3.43
CA ASN A 64 -0.61 11.62 3.25
C ASN A 64 0.15 12.93 3.32
N VAL A 65 -0.41 13.99 2.74
CA VAL A 65 0.21 15.31 2.76
C VAL A 65 -0.70 16.31 3.44
N THR A 66 -0.11 17.24 4.18
CA THR A 66 -0.82 18.38 4.74
C THR A 66 -0.01 19.65 4.49
N SER A 67 -0.70 20.79 4.38
CA SER A 67 -0.06 22.09 4.26
C SER A 67 0.78 22.39 5.50
N ILE A 68 1.92 23.08 5.34
CA ILE A 68 2.78 23.46 6.47
C ILE A 68 2.02 24.32 7.49
N LEU A 69 1.11 25.18 7.03
CA LEU A 69 0.28 26.05 7.87
C LEU A 69 -0.80 25.30 8.69
N GLY A 70 -0.83 23.97 8.60
CA GLY A 70 -1.95 23.17 9.08
C GLY A 70 -3.10 23.22 8.09
N GLY A 71 -3.89 22.15 8.04
CA GLY A 71 -4.96 22.01 7.07
C GLY A 71 -5.53 20.59 7.05
N LYS A 72 -6.33 20.30 6.02
CA LYS A 72 -6.79 18.94 5.77
C LYS A 72 -5.62 18.04 5.41
N VAL A 73 -5.81 16.75 5.63
CA VAL A 73 -4.89 15.69 5.25
C VAL A 73 -5.36 15.12 3.93
N HIS A 74 -4.48 15.08 2.94
CA HIS A 74 -4.75 14.71 1.55
C HIS A 74 -3.94 13.48 1.15
N LEU A 75 -4.42 12.73 0.15
CA LEU A 75 -3.62 11.69 -0.48
C LEU A 75 -2.48 12.33 -1.26
N ALA A 76 -1.27 11.80 -1.14
CA ALA A 76 -0.16 12.22 -2.00
C ALA A 76 -0.41 11.85 -3.46
N ASN A 77 0.08 12.70 -4.36
CA ASN A 77 0.25 12.38 -5.76
C ASN A 77 1.63 11.74 -5.95
N SER A 78 1.65 10.41 -6.12
CA SER A 78 2.88 9.63 -6.35
C SER A 78 3.61 9.98 -7.65
N GLN A 79 2.95 10.63 -8.61
CA GLN A 79 3.56 11.08 -9.86
C GLN A 79 4.28 12.43 -9.73
N SER A 80 4.12 13.13 -8.60
CA SER A 80 4.76 14.42 -8.40
C SER A 80 6.14 14.27 -7.73
N PRO A 81 7.17 14.99 -8.21
CA PRO A 81 8.51 14.93 -7.59
C PRO A 81 8.57 15.57 -6.20
N VAL A 82 7.53 16.29 -5.78
CA VAL A 82 7.39 16.85 -4.43
C VAL A 82 6.03 16.49 -3.84
N PRO A 83 5.84 16.56 -2.50
CA PRO A 83 4.60 16.13 -1.87
C PRO A 83 3.43 17.04 -2.30
N PHE A 84 2.65 16.62 -3.30
CA PHE A 84 1.44 17.33 -3.71
C PHE A 84 0.21 16.49 -3.40
N PRO A 85 -0.93 17.11 -3.05
CA PRO A 85 -2.19 16.41 -2.94
C PRO A 85 -2.68 15.94 -4.30
N LEU A 86 -3.30 14.77 -4.34
CA LEU A 86 -3.90 14.18 -5.53
C LEU A 86 -5.20 14.90 -5.96
N CYS A 87 -5.91 15.55 -5.03
CA CYS A 87 -7.16 16.25 -5.33
C CYS A 87 -6.97 17.73 -5.71
N GLY A 88 -7.95 18.28 -6.41
CA GLY A 88 -7.92 19.66 -6.93
C GLY A 88 -7.92 20.74 -5.85
N SER A 89 -8.57 20.48 -4.70
CA SER A 89 -8.68 21.50 -3.64
C SER A 89 -7.35 21.85 -2.99
N GLY A 90 -6.36 20.96 -3.00
CA GLY A 90 -5.00 21.27 -2.54
C GLY A 90 -4.02 21.59 -3.69
N SER A 91 -4.14 20.90 -4.84
CA SER A 91 -3.17 21.07 -5.93
C SER A 91 -3.25 22.43 -6.64
N ARG A 92 -4.39 23.12 -6.51
CA ARG A 92 -4.60 24.47 -7.07
C ARG A 92 -3.82 25.57 -6.34
N ASN A 93 -3.24 25.29 -5.17
CA ASN A 93 -2.46 26.28 -4.43
C ASN A 93 -0.96 26.07 -4.68
N THR A 94 -0.45 26.68 -5.74
CA THR A 94 0.95 26.57 -6.21
C THR A 94 1.97 27.13 -5.22
N ALA A 95 1.56 28.01 -4.31
CA ALA A 95 2.41 28.57 -3.27
C ALA A 95 2.38 27.77 -1.95
N THR A 96 1.46 26.81 -1.82
CA THR A 96 1.35 26.01 -0.59
C THR A 96 2.46 24.98 -0.53
N LYS A 97 3.26 25.07 0.53
CA LYS A 97 4.20 24.03 0.90
C LYS A 97 3.48 22.93 1.66
N TYR A 98 3.82 21.70 1.32
CA TYR A 98 3.26 20.50 1.94
C TYR A 98 4.35 19.71 2.66
N ARG A 99 3.93 18.97 3.68
CA ARG A 99 4.75 17.95 4.34
C ARG A 99 4.06 16.60 4.29
N ALA A 100 4.86 15.56 4.15
CA ALA A 100 4.39 14.19 4.24
C ALA A 100 4.10 13.82 5.71
N ILE A 101 3.00 13.10 5.95
CA ILE A 101 2.52 12.67 7.26
C ILE A 101 1.93 11.26 7.18
N THR A 102 1.89 10.57 8.31
CA THR A 102 1.27 9.24 8.48
C THR A 102 -0.12 9.32 9.12
N GLY A 103 -0.64 10.53 9.32
CA GLY A 103 -1.96 10.76 9.92
C GLY A 103 -3.11 10.36 9.00
N PRO A 104 -4.33 10.17 9.56
CA PRO A 104 -5.49 9.77 8.79
C PRO A 104 -5.93 10.85 7.80
N LEU A 105 -6.48 10.41 6.68
CA LEU A 105 -7.01 11.28 5.64
C LEU A 105 -8.25 12.04 6.14
N THR A 106 -8.26 13.36 5.99
CA THR A 106 -9.40 14.20 6.41
C THR A 106 -10.03 15.00 5.26
N CYS A 107 -9.40 14.99 4.08
CA CYS A 107 -10.00 15.55 2.87
C CYS A 107 -11.06 14.61 2.28
N ARG A 108 -12.32 15.06 2.22
CA ARG A 108 -13.45 14.31 1.67
C ARG A 108 -13.26 13.89 0.21
N GLU A 109 -12.71 14.77 -0.63
CA GLU A 109 -12.42 14.44 -2.05
C GLU A 109 -11.40 13.31 -2.16
N CYS A 110 -10.29 13.42 -1.40
CA CYS A 110 -9.30 12.36 -1.34
C CYS A 110 -9.88 11.05 -0.80
N GLY A 111 -10.78 11.10 0.19
CA GLY A 111 -11.46 9.91 0.71
C GLY A 111 -12.26 9.18 -0.37
N GLY A 112 -12.98 9.92 -1.22
CA GLY A 112 -13.67 9.34 -2.38
C GLY A 112 -12.72 8.74 -3.42
N ILE A 113 -11.54 9.34 -3.63
CA ILE A 113 -10.52 8.78 -4.52
C ILE A 113 -9.99 7.45 -3.97
N GLN A 114 -9.69 7.39 -2.67
CA GLN A 114 -9.20 6.17 -2.01
C GLN A 114 -10.22 5.03 -2.16
N GLN A 115 -11.50 5.31 -1.91
CA GLN A 115 -12.58 4.33 -2.06
C GLN A 115 -12.69 3.81 -3.50
N ARG A 116 -12.61 4.69 -4.52
CA ARG A 116 -12.64 4.27 -5.92
C ARG A 116 -11.44 3.41 -6.32
N ARG A 117 -10.24 3.75 -5.83
CA ARG A 117 -9.03 2.94 -6.04
C ARG A 117 -9.20 1.55 -5.41
N ALA A 118 -9.64 1.49 -4.16
CA ALA A 118 -9.92 0.23 -3.47
C ALA A 118 -10.96 -0.61 -4.22
N ALA A 119 -12.05 0.02 -4.69
CA ALA A 119 -13.09 -0.67 -5.46
C ALA A 119 -12.59 -1.20 -6.82
N ARG A 120 -11.67 -0.48 -7.49
CA ARG A 120 -11.05 -0.96 -8.73
C ARG A 120 -10.15 -2.17 -8.45
N LEU A 121 -9.27 -2.07 -7.45
CA LEU A 121 -8.39 -3.17 -7.06
C LEU A 121 -9.19 -4.44 -6.69
N ALA A 122 -10.29 -4.28 -5.95
CA ALA A 122 -11.18 -5.39 -5.61
C ALA A 122 -11.88 -6.03 -6.82
N ARG A 123 -12.05 -5.30 -7.93
CA ARG A 123 -12.59 -5.84 -9.19
C ARG A 123 -11.52 -6.54 -10.01
N GLU A 124 -10.30 -6.03 -10.01
CA GLU A 124 -9.16 -6.59 -10.74
C GLU A 124 -8.63 -7.88 -10.08
N ALA A 125 -8.91 -8.06 -8.78
CA ALA A 125 -8.58 -9.29 -8.03
C ALA A 125 -9.62 -10.43 -8.18
N LYS A 126 -10.64 -10.27 -9.02
CA LYS A 126 -11.66 -11.29 -9.36
C LYS A 126 -11.47 -11.81 -10.77
#